data_AF-A0A6I6IKS0-F1
#
_entry.id   AF-A0A6I6IKS0-F1
#
_cell.length_a   1.000
_cell.length_b   1.000
_cell.length_c   1.000
_cell.angle_alpha   90.00
_cell.angle_beta   90.00
_cell.angle_gamma   90.00
#
_symmetry.space_group_name_H-M   'P 1'
#
loop_
_entity.id
_entity.type
_entity.pdbx_description
1 polymer ?
#
loop_
_entity_poly.entity_id
_entity_poly.type
_entity_poly.pdbx_seq_one_letter_code
_entity_poly.pdbx_strand_id
1 'polypeptide(L)'
;MQEGVIQYTFMQGSSGELSELEVSERLHAIVDEMLEPFGKASLRMTGLNALAPPQPPIDIAKPNQHDNKAEFQHEQRIVETSIKLMSELAELLAPQSDASDQKEMIARLVPVIDQKMRTSKLYTTPKMALDLISKSAADVGGYYSFYILILDTWTAFNARQAELKQQEEKFWNLPHRAPDYYARSIAVRLAKLYAKETLQRPTYGSAGSTGNPSTAYARALRKTFDVLGIRAGIRNHAEYAIDQITEDDLKQQTGLLGGFLGLAGMDSDSDDFTESTKKLLKKGPKN
;
A
#
# COMPACT_ATOMS: atom_id res chain seq x y z
N MET A 1 -13.35 -26.41 -43.27
CA MET A 1 -12.22 -25.96 -42.43
C MET A 1 -12.83 -25.56 -41.10
N GLN A 2 -12.50 -26.29 -40.04
CA GLN A 2 -13.09 -26.10 -38.70
C GLN A 2 -12.37 -24.97 -37.98
N GLU A 3 -13.10 -23.92 -37.61
CA GLU A 3 -12.61 -22.86 -36.73
C GLU A 3 -12.61 -23.35 -35.29
N GLY A 4 -11.42 -23.46 -34.71
CA GLY A 4 -11.21 -23.81 -33.32
C GLY A 4 -11.58 -22.63 -32.42
N VAL A 5 -12.69 -22.75 -31.70
CA VAL A 5 -13.07 -21.86 -30.61
C VAL A 5 -12.19 -22.20 -29.41
N ILE A 6 -11.21 -21.34 -29.11
CA ILE A 6 -10.42 -21.43 -27.87
C ILE A 6 -11.32 -20.96 -26.73
N GLN A 7 -11.98 -21.90 -26.05
CA GLN A 7 -12.63 -21.65 -24.77
C GLN A 7 -11.55 -21.51 -23.70
N TYR A 8 -11.26 -20.27 -23.29
CA TYR A 8 -10.52 -20.01 -22.07
C TYR A 8 -11.43 -20.34 -20.87
N THR A 9 -11.33 -21.57 -20.40
CA THR A 9 -11.90 -21.97 -19.10
C THR A 9 -10.97 -21.42 -18.03
N PHE A 10 -11.40 -20.35 -17.36
CA PHE A 10 -10.75 -19.86 -16.14
C PHE A 10 -10.96 -20.93 -15.06
N MET A 11 -9.98 -21.82 -14.91
CA MET A 11 -9.93 -22.78 -13.81
C MET A 11 -9.58 -21.99 -12.53
N GLN A 12 -10.60 -21.61 -11.77
CA GLN A 12 -10.42 -21.26 -10.36
C GLN A 12 -9.92 -22.51 -9.64
N GLY A 13 -8.64 -22.50 -9.27
CA GLY A 13 -8.01 -23.56 -8.49
C GLY A 13 -8.66 -23.66 -7.11
N SER A 14 -9.33 -24.80 -6.86
CA SER A 14 -9.90 -25.19 -5.59
C SER A 14 -8.83 -25.81 -4.68
N SER A 15 -7.85 -25.01 -4.23
CA SER A 15 -6.84 -25.47 -3.26
C SER A 15 -6.90 -24.67 -1.96
N GLY A 16 -7.98 -24.82 -1.18
CA GLY A 16 -8.01 -24.51 0.26
C GLY A 16 -7.43 -23.16 0.72
N GLU A 17 -7.39 -22.16 -0.16
CA GLU A 17 -6.96 -20.81 0.18
C GLU A 17 -8.11 -20.18 0.98
N LEU A 18 -7.83 -19.84 2.24
CA LEU A 18 -8.76 -19.10 3.07
C LEU A 18 -9.11 -17.80 2.34
N SER A 19 -10.41 -17.48 2.29
CA SER A 19 -10.82 -16.18 1.77
C SER A 19 -10.19 -15.06 2.61
N GLU A 20 -9.95 -13.89 2.00
CA GLU A 20 -9.40 -12.74 2.74
C GLU A 20 -10.20 -12.39 3.99
N LEU A 21 -11.53 -12.62 3.93
CA LEU A 21 -12.45 -12.40 5.04
C LEU A 21 -12.21 -13.41 6.18
N GLU A 22 -12.03 -14.70 5.87
CA GLU A 22 -11.69 -15.72 6.86
C GLU A 22 -10.32 -15.49 7.50
N VAL A 23 -9.34 -15.02 6.72
CA VAL A 23 -8.02 -14.63 7.24
C VAL A 23 -8.17 -13.47 8.22
N SER A 24 -8.92 -12.42 7.83
CA SER A 24 -9.18 -11.25 8.66
C SER A 24 -9.87 -11.63 9.98
N GLU A 25 -10.92 -12.45 9.95
CA GLU A 25 -11.64 -12.92 11.14
C GLU A 25 -10.76 -13.74 12.08
N ARG A 26 -9.94 -14.64 11.53
CA ARG A 26 -8.99 -15.43 12.33
C ARG A 26 -7.94 -14.54 13.00
N LEU A 27 -7.44 -13.53 12.30
CA LEU A 27 -6.49 -12.58 12.89
C LEU A 27 -7.13 -11.77 14.01
N HIS A 28 -8.39 -11.33 13.87
CA HIS A 28 -9.13 -10.70 14.96
C HIS A 28 -9.27 -11.60 16.18
N ALA A 29 -9.65 -12.87 15.98
CA ALA A 29 -9.75 -13.83 17.08
C ALA A 29 -8.42 -14.04 17.81
N ILE A 30 -7.30 -14.10 17.08
CA ILE A 30 -5.96 -14.22 17.66
C ILE A 30 -5.59 -12.98 18.49
N VAL A 31 -5.89 -11.79 17.98
CA VAL A 31 -5.61 -10.53 18.70
C VAL A 31 -6.51 -10.38 19.92
N ASP A 32 -7.79 -10.75 19.82
CA ASP A 32 -8.73 -10.75 20.95
C ASP A 32 -8.23 -11.66 22.08
N GLU A 33 -7.81 -12.89 21.76
CA GLU A 33 -7.23 -13.84 22.73
C GLU A 33 -5.92 -13.31 23.36
N MET A 34 -5.11 -12.59 22.56
CA MET A 34 -3.86 -11.99 23.04
C MET A 34 -4.12 -10.88 24.08
N LEU A 35 -5.20 -10.12 23.89
CA LEU A 35 -5.54 -8.93 24.66
C LEU A 35 -6.53 -9.18 25.81
N GLU A 36 -7.25 -10.30 25.79
CA GLU A 36 -8.21 -10.74 26.81
C GLU A 36 -7.68 -10.61 28.25
N PRO A 37 -6.43 -11.00 28.60
CA PRO A 37 -5.91 -10.87 29.96
C PRO A 37 -5.86 -9.43 30.49
N PHE A 38 -5.89 -8.44 29.59
CA PHE A 38 -5.86 -7.01 29.89
C PHE A 38 -7.25 -6.37 29.84
N GLY A 39 -8.31 -7.16 29.62
CA GLY A 39 -9.68 -6.65 29.44
C GLY A 39 -9.85 -5.80 28.18
N LYS A 40 -8.98 -6.02 27.18
CA LYS A 40 -8.98 -5.31 25.90
C LYS A 40 -9.49 -6.25 24.82
N ALA A 41 -10.24 -5.71 23.87
CA ALA A 41 -10.69 -6.42 22.67
C ALA A 41 -10.24 -5.63 21.44
N SER A 42 -9.95 -6.31 20.35
CA SER A 42 -9.64 -5.63 19.09
C SER A 42 -10.84 -4.80 18.65
N LEU A 43 -10.56 -3.60 18.11
CA LEU A 43 -11.59 -2.74 17.54
C LEU A 43 -12.15 -3.41 16.29
N ARG A 44 -13.28 -4.12 16.45
CA ARG A 44 -14.13 -4.49 15.31
C ARG A 44 -14.83 -3.21 14.88
N MET A 45 -14.59 -2.75 13.65
CA MET A 45 -15.27 -1.53 13.17
C MET A 45 -16.78 -1.77 13.12
N THR A 46 -17.51 -1.34 14.16
CA THR A 46 -18.98 -1.37 14.22
C THR A 46 -19.51 0.06 14.07
N GLY A 47 -20.36 0.31 13.07
CA GLY A 47 -20.98 1.62 12.81
C GLY A 47 -21.14 1.95 11.31
N LEU A 48 -21.29 3.23 10.96
CA LEU A 48 -21.39 3.72 9.55
C LEU A 48 -20.21 3.30 8.65
N ASN A 49 -19.09 2.86 9.23
CA ASN A 49 -17.94 2.26 8.52
C ASN A 49 -18.11 0.76 8.22
N ALA A 50 -19.22 0.11 8.59
CA ALA A 50 -19.51 -1.31 8.31
C ALA A 50 -19.79 -1.61 6.82
N LEU A 51 -19.85 -0.58 5.97
CA LEU A 51 -19.88 -0.73 4.51
C LEU A 51 -18.48 -0.95 3.92
N ALA A 52 -17.41 -0.70 4.70
CA ALA A 52 -16.06 -1.03 4.29
C ALA A 52 -15.76 -2.52 4.60
N PRO A 53 -15.00 -3.22 3.75
CA PRO A 53 -14.60 -4.59 4.03
C PRO A 53 -13.84 -4.68 5.36
N PRO A 54 -14.04 -5.74 6.16
CA PRO A 54 -13.42 -5.90 7.48
C PRO A 54 -11.90 -5.91 7.35
N GLN A 55 -11.27 -4.81 7.78
CA GLN A 55 -9.81 -4.67 7.77
C GLN A 55 -9.20 -5.50 8.88
N PRO A 56 -8.11 -6.26 8.61
CA PRO A 56 -7.45 -7.05 9.65
C PRO A 56 -6.90 -6.14 10.77
N PRO A 57 -6.74 -6.67 12.00
CA PRO A 57 -6.30 -5.87 13.15
C PRO A 57 -4.85 -5.37 13.01
N ILE A 58 -4.07 -5.99 12.13
CA ILE A 58 -2.74 -5.54 11.72
C ILE A 58 -2.68 -5.49 10.19
N ASP A 59 -1.93 -4.53 9.64
CA ASP A 59 -1.62 -4.50 8.22
C ASP A 59 -0.85 -5.78 7.84
N ILE A 60 -1.43 -6.60 6.98
CA ILE A 60 -0.83 -7.85 6.48
C ILE A 60 -0.20 -7.71 5.10
N ALA A 61 -0.27 -6.52 4.49
CA ALA A 61 0.29 -6.28 3.17
C ALA A 61 1.80 -6.52 3.21
N LYS A 62 2.28 -7.33 2.26
CA LYS A 62 3.71 -7.57 2.07
C LYS A 62 4.37 -6.25 1.64
N PRO A 63 5.38 -5.74 2.39
CA PRO A 63 6.09 -4.52 2.00
C PRO A 63 6.89 -4.67 0.69
N ASN A 64 7.17 -5.92 0.31
CA ASN A 64 7.80 -6.30 -0.95
C ASN A 64 7.01 -7.48 -1.54
N GLN A 65 6.58 -7.36 -2.79
CA GLN A 65 5.80 -8.39 -3.47
C GLN A 65 6.68 -9.55 -3.98
N HIS A 66 8.00 -9.33 -4.08
CA HIS A 66 8.94 -10.28 -4.68
C HIS A 66 9.47 -11.27 -3.64
N ASP A 67 9.48 -12.55 -3.99
CA ASP A 67 9.98 -13.60 -3.11
C ASP A 67 11.53 -13.64 -3.12
N ASN A 68 12.14 -13.25 -4.24
CA ASN A 68 13.60 -13.27 -4.41
C ASN A 68 14.16 -12.08 -5.20
N LYS A 69 15.48 -11.87 -5.10
CA LYS A 69 16.17 -10.73 -5.73
C LYS A 69 16.14 -10.79 -7.26
N ALA A 70 16.15 -12.00 -7.83
CA ALA A 70 16.15 -12.17 -9.28
C ALA A 70 14.80 -11.74 -9.89
N GLU A 71 13.70 -12.07 -9.23
CA GLU A 71 12.35 -11.62 -9.58
C GLU A 71 12.24 -10.10 -9.52
N PHE A 72 12.70 -9.49 -8.41
CA PHE A 72 12.77 -8.03 -8.27
C PHE A 72 13.58 -7.36 -9.38
N GLN A 73 14.79 -7.86 -9.64
CA GLN A 73 15.66 -7.33 -10.70
C GLN A 73 15.07 -7.55 -12.10
N HIS A 74 14.22 -8.56 -12.28
CA HIS A 74 13.52 -8.80 -13.52
C HIS A 74 12.40 -7.78 -13.72
N GLU A 75 11.55 -7.58 -12.71
CA GLU A 75 10.50 -6.56 -12.75
C GLU A 75 11.09 -5.16 -12.97
N GLN A 76 12.15 -4.81 -12.23
CA GLN A 76 12.85 -3.53 -12.38
C GLN A 76 13.32 -3.29 -13.81
N ARG A 77 13.93 -4.30 -14.46
CA ARG A 77 14.35 -4.22 -15.86
C ARG A 77 13.18 -4.05 -16.83
N ILE A 78 12.07 -4.76 -16.59
CA ILE A 78 10.86 -4.62 -17.41
C ILE A 78 10.28 -3.21 -17.29
N VAL A 79 10.17 -2.69 -16.08
CA VAL A 79 9.65 -1.34 -15.81
C VAL A 79 10.55 -0.28 -16.44
N GLU A 80 11.86 -0.36 -16.24
CA GLU A 80 12.84 0.55 -16.86
C GLU A 80 12.76 0.55 -18.39
N THR A 81 12.71 -0.64 -18.99
CA THR A 81 12.58 -0.78 -20.45
C THR A 81 11.25 -0.21 -20.95
N SER A 82 10.16 -0.46 -20.22
CA SER A 82 8.83 0.04 -20.56
C SER A 82 8.76 1.57 -20.49
N ILE A 83 9.35 2.18 -19.46
CA ILE A 83 9.43 3.65 -19.34
C ILE A 83 10.14 4.24 -20.56
N LYS A 84 11.29 3.68 -20.95
CA LYS A 84 12.06 4.14 -22.10
C LYS A 84 11.26 4.03 -23.41
N LEU A 85 10.65 2.86 -23.66
CA LEU A 85 9.87 2.65 -24.87
C LEU A 85 8.64 3.57 -24.93
N MET A 86 7.96 3.78 -23.80
CA MET A 86 6.80 4.65 -23.73
C MET A 86 7.18 6.13 -23.87
N SER A 87 8.32 6.58 -23.33
CA SER A 87 8.79 7.95 -23.53
C SER A 87 9.19 8.21 -24.97
N GLU A 88 9.92 7.30 -25.61
CA GLU A 88 10.29 7.41 -27.04
C GLU A 88 9.04 7.43 -27.93
N LEU A 89 8.05 6.58 -27.63
CA LEU A 89 6.78 6.55 -28.38
C LEU A 89 5.95 7.83 -28.15
N ALA A 90 5.91 8.34 -26.92
CA ALA A 90 5.24 9.60 -26.61
C ALA A 90 5.89 10.77 -27.35
N GLU A 91 7.22 10.87 -27.35
CA GLU A 91 7.95 11.92 -28.08
C GLU A 91 7.72 11.88 -29.59
N LEU A 92 7.64 10.67 -30.18
CA LEU A 92 7.37 10.48 -31.60
C LEU A 92 5.96 10.94 -31.99
N LEU A 93 4.97 10.67 -31.13
CA LEU A 93 3.56 10.98 -31.35
C LEU A 93 3.16 12.38 -30.89
N ALA A 94 4.01 13.03 -30.08
CA ALA A 94 3.76 14.36 -29.57
C ALA A 94 3.75 15.39 -30.70
N PRO A 95 2.79 16.32 -30.71
CA PRO A 95 2.81 17.46 -31.62
C PRO A 95 3.94 18.40 -31.20
N GLN A 96 5.15 18.19 -31.74
CA GLN A 96 6.31 19.05 -31.49
C GLN A 96 6.04 20.46 -32.03
N SER A 97 6.28 21.48 -31.21
CA SER A 97 6.01 22.89 -31.58
C SER A 97 7.04 23.46 -32.56
N ASP A 98 8.25 22.90 -32.59
CA ASP A 98 9.42 23.56 -33.16
C ASP A 98 9.81 22.99 -34.54
N ALA A 99 9.29 21.82 -34.91
CA ALA A 99 9.54 21.17 -36.20
C ALA A 99 8.29 21.24 -37.10
N SER A 100 8.26 22.23 -38.01
CA SER A 100 7.13 22.45 -38.94
C SER A 100 6.71 21.17 -39.67
N ASP A 101 7.69 20.40 -40.16
CA ASP A 101 7.44 19.19 -40.96
C ASP A 101 6.79 18.05 -40.15
N GLN A 102 7.19 17.87 -38.89
CA GLN A 102 6.62 16.84 -38.03
C GLN A 102 5.18 17.20 -37.64
N LYS A 103 4.93 18.47 -37.33
CA LYS A 103 3.59 18.96 -37.01
C LYS A 103 2.64 18.77 -38.20
N GLU A 104 3.08 19.10 -39.42
CA GLU A 104 2.30 18.86 -40.63
C GLU A 104 2.07 17.38 -40.90
N MET A 105 3.10 16.54 -40.71
CA MET A 105 2.97 15.09 -40.84
C MET A 105 1.93 14.52 -39.87
N ILE A 106 1.99 14.89 -38.59
CA ILE A 106 1.03 14.46 -37.57
C ILE A 106 -0.37 14.95 -37.93
N ALA A 107 -0.53 16.21 -38.34
CA ALA A 107 -1.81 16.76 -38.78
C ALA A 107 -2.42 15.99 -39.97
N ARG A 108 -1.59 15.41 -40.86
CA ARG A 108 -2.04 14.52 -41.94
C ARG A 108 -2.34 13.09 -41.46
N LEU A 109 -1.58 12.56 -40.50
CA LEU A 109 -1.72 11.18 -40.01
C LEU A 109 -2.95 10.98 -39.12
N VAL A 110 -3.24 11.94 -38.23
CA VAL A 110 -4.37 11.88 -37.30
C VAL A 110 -5.70 11.50 -38.00
N PRO A 111 -6.17 12.23 -39.03
CA PRO A 111 -7.44 11.90 -39.68
C PRO A 111 -7.42 10.52 -40.38
N VAL A 112 -6.27 10.10 -40.92
CA VAL A 112 -6.12 8.78 -41.57
C VAL A 112 -6.24 7.65 -40.55
N ILE A 113 -5.59 7.78 -39.39
CA ILE A 113 -5.64 6.80 -38.31
C ILE A 113 -7.06 6.73 -37.72
N ASP A 114 -7.67 7.88 -37.43
CA ASP A 114 -9.02 7.94 -36.89
C ASP A 114 -10.05 7.34 -37.85
N GLN A 115 -9.94 7.62 -39.14
CA GLN A 115 -10.79 7.01 -40.16
C GLN A 115 -10.63 5.48 -40.20
N LYS A 116 -9.39 4.97 -40.14
CA LYS A 116 -9.12 3.52 -40.10
C LYS A 116 -9.68 2.86 -38.84
N MET A 117 -9.56 3.52 -37.69
CA MET A 117 -10.12 3.00 -36.43
C MET A 117 -11.64 2.97 -36.44
N ARG A 118 -12.30 4.02 -36.95
CA ARG A 118 -13.76 4.05 -37.10
C ARG A 118 -14.24 2.96 -38.05
N THR A 119 -13.64 2.86 -39.23
CA THR A 119 -14.05 1.87 -40.25
C THR A 119 -13.87 0.43 -39.81
N SER A 120 -12.84 0.14 -39.02
CA SER A 120 -12.61 -1.18 -38.40
C SER A 120 -13.73 -1.59 -37.41
N LYS A 121 -14.47 -0.63 -36.86
CA LYS A 121 -15.46 -0.85 -35.78
C LYS A 121 -16.91 -0.64 -36.20
N LEU A 122 -17.19 -0.22 -37.43
CA LEU A 122 -18.53 0.09 -37.93
C LEU A 122 -19.52 -1.09 -37.94
N TYR A 123 -19.05 -2.34 -37.78
CA TYR A 123 -19.90 -3.53 -37.94
C TYR A 123 -19.85 -4.51 -36.76
N THR A 124 -19.24 -4.14 -35.64
CA THR A 124 -19.09 -5.05 -34.50
C THR A 124 -20.03 -4.64 -33.37
N THR A 125 -21.10 -5.42 -33.15
CA THR A 125 -21.88 -5.33 -31.91
C THR A 125 -20.97 -5.65 -30.73
N PRO A 126 -20.80 -4.74 -29.74
CA PRO A 126 -19.93 -4.99 -28.60
C PRO A 126 -20.39 -6.24 -27.85
N LYS A 127 -19.51 -7.23 -27.72
CA LYS A 127 -19.78 -8.44 -26.93
C LYS A 127 -19.11 -8.37 -25.57
N MET A 128 -18.06 -7.56 -25.44
CA MET A 128 -17.26 -7.41 -24.22
C MET A 128 -17.02 -5.94 -23.88
N ALA A 129 -16.66 -5.66 -22.62
CA ALA A 129 -16.30 -4.31 -22.17
C ALA A 129 -15.14 -3.70 -22.98
N LEU A 130 -14.17 -4.52 -23.41
CA LEU A 130 -13.07 -4.08 -24.28
C LEU A 130 -13.56 -3.56 -25.64
N ASP A 131 -14.64 -4.12 -26.17
CA ASP A 131 -15.23 -3.66 -27.44
C ASP A 131 -15.83 -2.26 -27.28
N LEU A 132 -16.43 -1.98 -26.12
CA LEU A 132 -16.95 -0.66 -25.78
C LEU A 132 -15.82 0.36 -25.66
N ILE A 133 -14.73 0.04 -24.96
CA ILE A 133 -13.56 0.93 -24.82
C ILE A 133 -12.99 1.26 -26.20
N SER A 134 -12.80 0.23 -27.04
CA SER A 134 -12.27 0.40 -28.38
C SER A 134 -13.19 1.22 -29.28
N LYS A 135 -14.52 1.04 -29.17
CA LYS A 135 -15.51 1.84 -29.90
C LYS A 135 -15.49 3.30 -29.43
N SER A 136 -15.50 3.54 -28.12
CA SER A 136 -15.42 4.89 -27.54
C SER A 136 -14.15 5.63 -27.99
N ALA A 137 -13.00 4.94 -28.02
CA ALA A 137 -11.75 5.52 -28.51
C ALA A 137 -11.86 5.91 -30.00
N ALA A 138 -12.48 5.08 -30.84
CA ALA A 138 -12.68 5.38 -32.26
C ALA A 138 -13.67 6.54 -32.49
N ASP A 139 -14.70 6.66 -31.66
CA ASP A 139 -15.70 7.72 -31.75
C ASP A 139 -15.11 9.08 -31.34
N VAL A 140 -14.37 9.13 -30.23
CA VAL A 140 -13.78 10.37 -29.68
C VAL A 140 -12.56 10.85 -30.48
N GLY A 141 -11.76 9.94 -31.02
CA GLY A 141 -10.50 10.24 -31.71
C GLY A 141 -9.43 9.26 -31.27
N GLY A 142 -9.18 8.25 -32.11
CA GLY A 142 -8.37 7.10 -31.76
C GLY A 142 -6.90 7.44 -31.57
N TYR A 143 -6.37 8.35 -32.38
CA TYR A 143 -4.99 8.83 -32.25
C TYR A 143 -4.72 9.47 -30.89
N TYR A 144 -5.51 10.49 -30.52
CA TYR A 144 -5.31 11.20 -29.26
C TYR A 144 -5.65 10.34 -28.05
N SER A 145 -6.66 9.46 -28.16
CA SER A 145 -6.97 8.48 -27.10
C SER A 145 -5.81 7.54 -26.84
N PHE A 146 -5.16 7.03 -27.90
CA PHE A 146 -3.97 6.20 -27.78
C PHE A 146 -2.79 6.96 -27.19
N TYR A 147 -2.56 8.20 -27.64
CA TYR A 147 -1.50 9.05 -27.10
C TYR A 147 -1.67 9.32 -25.60
N ILE A 148 -2.87 9.69 -25.15
CA ILE A 148 -3.16 9.88 -23.71
C ILE A 148 -2.93 8.57 -22.94
N LEU A 149 -3.36 7.43 -23.48
CA LEU A 149 -3.15 6.14 -22.83
C LEU A 149 -1.66 5.79 -22.68
N ILE A 150 -0.81 6.17 -23.64
CA ILE A 150 0.64 6.05 -23.50
C ILE A 150 1.15 6.91 -22.34
N LEU A 151 0.72 8.17 -22.22
CA LEU A 151 1.12 9.08 -21.15
C LEU A 151 0.69 8.57 -19.76
N ASP A 152 -0.54 8.07 -19.65
CA ASP A 152 -1.05 7.49 -18.40
C ASP A 152 -0.26 6.23 -18.02
N THR A 153 0.00 5.35 -19.00
CA THR A 153 0.79 4.14 -18.80
C THR A 153 2.24 4.47 -18.41
N TRP A 154 2.84 5.48 -19.05
CA TRP A 154 4.16 5.99 -18.69
C TRP A 154 4.20 6.53 -17.26
N THR A 155 3.18 7.29 -16.85
CA THR A 155 3.05 7.80 -15.48
C THR A 155 2.93 6.66 -14.47
N ALA A 156 2.11 5.64 -14.75
CA ALA A 156 1.98 4.46 -13.91
C ALA A 156 3.30 3.68 -13.76
N PHE A 157 4.05 3.49 -14.85
CA PHE A 157 5.36 2.86 -14.78
C PHE A 157 6.38 3.68 -13.99
N ASN A 158 6.39 5.02 -14.11
CA ASN A 158 7.25 5.88 -13.29
C ASN A 158 6.92 5.79 -11.80
N ALA A 159 5.63 5.78 -11.45
CA ALA A 159 5.20 5.55 -10.07
C ALA A 159 5.71 4.20 -9.55
N ARG A 160 5.54 3.14 -10.34
CA ARG A 160 6.05 1.81 -9.98
C ARG A 160 7.57 1.77 -9.87
N GLN A 161 8.30 2.45 -10.74
CA GLN A 161 9.76 2.54 -10.63
C GLN A 161 10.20 3.24 -9.34
N ALA A 162 9.49 4.28 -8.92
CA ALA A 162 9.75 4.95 -7.64
C ALA A 162 9.51 4.00 -6.45
N GLU A 163 8.44 3.20 -6.49
CA GLU A 163 8.19 2.15 -5.49
C GLU A 163 9.33 1.11 -5.49
N LEU A 164 9.74 0.62 -6.66
CA LEU A 164 10.82 -0.37 -6.77
C LEU A 164 12.16 0.18 -6.25
N LYS A 165 12.49 1.45 -6.51
CA LYS A 165 13.70 2.09 -5.94
C LYS A 165 13.64 2.16 -4.42
N GLN A 166 12.50 2.54 -3.85
CA GLN A 166 12.32 2.51 -2.40
C GLN A 166 12.44 1.09 -1.84
N GLN A 167 11.92 0.09 -2.55
CA GLN A 167 12.08 -1.32 -2.18
C GLN A 167 13.54 -1.76 -2.29
N GLU A 168 14.28 -1.29 -3.29
CA GLU A 168 15.71 -1.59 -3.46
C GLU A 168 16.54 -1.07 -2.28
N GLU A 169 16.34 0.19 -1.93
CA GLU A 169 17.00 0.85 -0.79
C GLU A 169 16.67 0.15 0.52
N LYS A 170 15.39 -0.18 0.75
CA LYS A 170 14.91 -0.76 2.01
C LYS A 170 15.18 -2.26 2.14
N PHE A 171 15.23 -3.01 1.03
CA PHE A 171 15.22 -4.48 1.05
C PHE A 171 16.39 -5.16 0.34
N TRP A 172 16.96 -4.55 -0.70
CA TRP A 172 17.93 -5.23 -1.58
C TRP A 172 19.37 -4.74 -1.48
N ASN A 173 19.60 -3.58 -0.85
CA ASN A 173 20.93 -3.00 -0.60
C ASN A 173 21.52 -3.32 0.79
N LEU A 174 20.82 -4.08 1.65
CA LEU A 174 21.32 -4.44 2.98
C LEU A 174 22.25 -5.67 2.93
N PRO A 175 23.52 -5.57 3.36
CA PRO A 175 24.53 -6.65 3.26
C PRO A 175 24.23 -7.89 4.12
N HIS A 176 23.34 -7.78 5.10
CA HIS A 176 22.91 -8.87 5.98
C HIS A 176 21.39 -9.04 5.94
N ARG A 177 20.86 -9.37 4.75
CA ARG A 177 19.43 -9.67 4.60
C ARG A 177 19.05 -10.82 5.53
N ALA A 178 18.08 -10.57 6.39
CA ALA A 178 17.45 -11.65 7.12
C ALA A 178 16.54 -12.44 6.16
N PRO A 179 16.60 -13.78 6.16
CA PRO A 179 15.81 -14.64 5.27
C PRO A 179 14.30 -14.37 5.30
N ASP A 180 13.78 -13.77 6.38
CA ASP A 180 12.36 -13.75 6.71
C ASP A 180 11.81 -12.33 6.96
N TYR A 181 12.04 -11.38 6.04
CA TYR A 181 11.62 -9.98 6.22
C TYR A 181 10.10 -9.81 6.43
N TYR A 182 9.28 -10.55 5.69
CA TYR A 182 7.82 -10.50 5.85
C TYR A 182 7.41 -10.92 7.27
N ALA A 183 7.97 -12.03 7.76
CA ALA A 183 7.76 -12.50 9.13
C ALA A 183 8.19 -11.45 10.17
N ARG A 184 9.32 -10.75 9.95
CA ARG A 184 9.76 -9.64 10.83
C ARG A 184 8.77 -8.50 10.83
N SER A 185 8.29 -8.08 9.67
CA SER A 185 7.34 -6.98 9.56
C SER A 185 6.02 -7.28 10.27
N ILE A 186 5.49 -8.50 10.11
CA ILE A 186 4.29 -8.95 10.81
C ILE A 186 4.53 -9.01 12.32
N ALA A 187 5.68 -9.54 12.77
CA ALA A 187 6.04 -9.57 14.17
C ALA A 187 6.11 -8.17 14.80
N VAL A 188 6.77 -7.21 14.13
CA VAL A 188 6.86 -5.81 14.57
C VAL A 188 5.49 -5.15 14.64
N ARG A 189 4.64 -5.35 13.61
CA ARG A 189 3.28 -4.78 13.59
C ARG A 189 2.43 -5.32 14.74
N LEU A 190 2.49 -6.63 15.00
CA LEU A 190 1.78 -7.26 16.11
C LEU A 190 2.32 -6.81 17.48
N ALA A 191 3.64 -6.66 17.62
CA ALA A 191 4.26 -6.17 18.85
C ALA A 191 3.88 -4.71 19.15
N LYS A 192 3.86 -3.85 18.14
CA LYS A 192 3.40 -2.46 18.27
C LYS A 192 1.92 -2.37 18.63
N LEU A 193 1.08 -3.23 18.05
CA LEU A 193 -0.33 -3.30 18.45
C LEU A 193 -0.46 -3.68 19.92
N TYR A 194 0.25 -4.72 20.36
CA TYR A 194 0.28 -5.10 21.78
C TYR A 194 0.73 -3.95 22.67
N ALA A 195 1.83 -3.28 22.33
CA ALA A 195 2.39 -2.18 23.10
C ALA A 195 1.40 -1.01 23.23
N LYS A 196 0.71 -0.65 22.14
CA LYS A 196 -0.29 0.43 22.13
C LYS A 196 -1.52 0.11 22.99
N GLU A 197 -2.00 -1.13 22.93
CA GLU A 197 -3.23 -1.52 23.65
C GLU A 197 -2.99 -1.80 25.14
N THR A 198 -1.83 -2.33 25.48
CA THR A 198 -1.48 -2.72 26.86
C THR A 198 -0.62 -1.68 27.60
N LEU A 199 -0.02 -0.73 26.88
CA LEU A 199 0.99 0.21 27.37
C LEU A 199 2.22 -0.49 27.98
N GLN A 200 2.45 -1.75 27.60
CA GLN A 200 3.54 -2.59 28.11
C GLN A 200 4.36 -3.16 26.96
N ARG A 201 5.68 -3.27 27.16
CA ARG A 201 6.53 -3.97 26.19
C ARG A 201 6.15 -5.45 26.15
N PRO A 202 5.89 -6.03 24.97
CA PRO A 202 5.65 -7.47 24.86
C PRO A 202 6.88 -8.25 25.31
N THR A 203 6.66 -9.43 25.88
CA THR A 203 7.74 -10.34 26.29
C THR A 203 7.71 -11.61 25.46
N TYR A 204 8.88 -12.23 25.30
CA TYR A 204 9.01 -13.55 24.70
C TYR A 204 9.48 -14.55 25.76
N GLY A 205 8.83 -15.70 25.81
CA GLY A 205 9.19 -16.81 26.67
C GLY A 205 8.83 -18.14 26.03
N SER A 206 9.56 -19.19 26.36
CA SER A 206 9.30 -20.56 25.89
C SER A 206 9.14 -21.50 27.09
N ALA A 207 8.18 -22.42 27.03
CA ALA A 207 8.01 -23.44 28.07
C ALA A 207 9.17 -24.44 28.02
N GLY A 208 9.84 -24.66 29.15
CA GLY A 208 11.06 -25.49 29.23
C GLY A 208 10.90 -26.95 28.80
N SER A 209 9.67 -27.49 28.82
CA SER A 209 9.39 -28.89 28.46
C SER A 209 9.04 -29.13 26.99
N THR A 210 8.54 -28.11 26.27
CA THR A 210 8.00 -28.27 24.91
C THR A 210 8.54 -27.28 23.89
N GLY A 211 9.29 -26.26 24.34
CA GLY A 211 9.77 -25.17 23.47
C GLY A 211 8.63 -24.29 22.93
N ASN A 212 7.38 -24.53 23.32
CA ASN A 212 6.23 -23.76 22.86
C ASN A 212 6.24 -22.35 23.46
N PRO A 213 5.72 -21.35 22.72
CA PRO A 213 5.58 -19.98 23.23
C PRO A 213 4.73 -19.94 24.51
N SER A 214 5.25 -19.32 25.58
CA SER A 214 4.56 -19.23 26.86
C SER A 214 3.86 -17.88 27.09
N THR A 215 4.29 -16.82 26.42
CA THR A 215 3.70 -15.48 26.54
C THR A 215 2.53 -15.29 25.58
N ALA A 216 1.58 -14.42 25.92
CA ALA A 216 0.41 -14.13 25.09
C ALA A 216 0.83 -13.63 23.70
N TYR A 217 1.77 -12.68 23.64
CA TYR A 217 2.34 -12.17 22.40
C TYR A 217 2.98 -13.29 21.55
N ALA A 218 3.81 -14.15 22.14
CA ALA A 218 4.51 -15.17 21.37
C ALA A 218 3.57 -16.29 20.88
N ARG A 219 2.49 -16.61 21.63
CA ARG A 219 1.42 -17.50 21.18
C ARG A 219 0.63 -16.90 20.02
N ALA A 220 0.27 -15.62 20.14
CA ALA A 220 -0.44 -14.89 19.09
C ALA A 220 0.39 -14.83 17.81
N LEU A 221 1.68 -14.50 17.91
CA LEU A 221 2.60 -14.44 16.77
C LEU A 221 2.68 -15.79 16.02
N ARG A 222 2.75 -16.91 16.75
CA ARG A 222 2.72 -18.25 16.15
C ARG A 222 1.43 -18.48 15.36
N LYS A 223 0.28 -18.23 15.97
CA LYS A 223 -1.02 -18.41 15.32
C LYS A 223 -1.15 -17.51 14.08
N THR A 224 -0.67 -16.28 14.15
CA THR A 224 -0.62 -15.34 13.02
C THR A 224 0.24 -15.89 11.89
N PHE A 225 1.42 -16.44 12.19
CA PHE A 225 2.27 -17.06 11.18
C PHE A 225 1.61 -18.28 10.53
N ASP A 226 0.93 -19.12 11.32
CA ASP A 226 0.21 -20.29 10.82
C ASP A 226 -0.94 -19.87 9.88
N VAL A 227 -1.71 -18.83 10.24
CA VAL A 227 -2.79 -18.28 9.39
C VAL A 227 -2.24 -17.67 8.09
N LEU A 228 -1.09 -17.00 8.14
CA LEU A 228 -0.45 -16.37 6.97
C LEU A 228 0.46 -17.32 6.18
N GLY A 229 0.58 -18.59 6.59
CA GLY A 229 1.46 -19.58 5.94
C GLY A 229 2.96 -19.29 6.09
N ILE A 230 3.36 -18.47 7.06
CA ILE A 230 4.75 -18.07 7.30
C ILE A 230 5.49 -19.19 8.05
N ARG A 231 6.50 -19.81 7.41
CA ARG A 231 7.30 -20.92 7.99
C ARG A 231 8.54 -20.49 8.79
N ALA A 232 8.62 -19.21 9.13
CA ALA A 232 9.78 -18.62 9.79
C ALA A 232 9.86 -18.97 11.30
N GLY A 233 11.08 -19.02 11.85
CA GLY A 233 11.30 -19.34 13.26
C GLY A 233 10.83 -18.23 14.21
N ILE A 234 9.81 -18.48 15.04
CA ILE A 234 9.12 -17.45 15.85
C ILE A 234 10.06 -16.70 16.81
N ARG A 235 11.01 -17.40 17.45
CA ARG A 235 11.89 -16.81 18.48
C ARG A 235 12.64 -15.57 18.00
N ASN A 236 13.38 -15.71 16.91
CA ASN A 236 14.21 -14.63 16.38
C ASN A 236 13.36 -13.43 15.93
N HIS A 237 12.14 -13.69 15.45
CA HIS A 237 11.20 -12.66 15.00
C HIS A 237 10.56 -11.93 16.18
N ALA A 238 10.21 -12.66 17.23
CA ALA A 238 9.66 -12.10 18.46
C ALA A 238 10.70 -11.21 19.17
N GLU A 239 11.93 -11.71 19.37
CA GLU A 239 13.02 -10.96 19.99
C GLU A 239 13.32 -9.68 19.19
N TYR A 240 13.50 -9.79 17.87
CA TYR A 240 13.69 -8.63 17.00
C TYR A 240 12.54 -7.61 17.12
N ALA A 241 11.29 -8.06 17.11
CA ALA A 241 10.14 -7.16 17.18
C ALA A 241 10.04 -6.41 18.51
N ILE A 242 10.39 -7.06 19.62
CA ILE A 242 10.43 -6.45 20.96
C ILE A 242 11.49 -5.33 21.00
N ASP A 243 12.65 -5.54 20.37
CA ASP A 243 13.73 -4.54 20.30
C ASP A 243 13.35 -3.31 19.48
N GLN A 244 12.38 -3.41 18.56
CA GLN A 244 11.89 -2.30 17.74
C GLN A 244 10.81 -1.45 18.43
N ILE A 245 10.37 -1.82 19.64
CA ILE A 245 9.39 -1.03 20.40
C ILE A 245 10.07 0.19 21.01
N THR A 246 9.57 1.37 20.67
CA THR A 246 10.05 2.65 21.21
C THR A 246 9.15 3.14 22.35
N GLU A 247 9.63 4.12 23.12
CA GLU A 247 8.84 4.73 24.20
C GLU A 247 7.54 5.39 23.68
N ASP A 248 7.53 5.85 22.43
CA ASP A 248 6.34 6.43 21.82
C ASP A 248 5.24 5.38 21.56
N ASP A 249 5.61 4.11 21.34
CA ASP A 249 4.65 3.01 21.20
C ASP A 249 4.00 2.64 22.55
N LEU A 250 4.57 3.06 23.68
CA LEU A 250 4.07 2.79 25.05
C LEU A 250 3.24 3.95 25.63
N LYS A 251 3.18 5.08 24.94
CA LYS A 251 2.37 6.22 25.36
C LYS A 251 0.92 5.99 24.96
N GLN A 252 0.00 6.29 25.88
CA GLN A 252 -1.41 6.34 25.55
C GLN A 252 -1.59 7.42 24.48
N GLN A 253 -2.09 7.04 23.30
CA GLN A 253 -2.47 8.03 22.30
C GLN A 253 -3.67 8.79 22.86
N THR A 254 -3.41 9.91 23.53
CA THR A 254 -4.39 10.97 23.77
C THR A 254 -4.87 11.41 22.40
N GLY A 255 -5.99 10.83 21.96
CA GLY A 255 -6.43 10.91 20.58
C GLY A 255 -6.53 12.35 20.08
N LEU A 256 -6.33 12.51 18.78
CA LEU A 256 -6.56 13.73 17.99
C LEU A 256 -7.95 14.38 18.20
N LEU A 257 -8.88 13.68 18.87
CA LEU A 257 -10.21 14.15 19.26
C LEU A 257 -10.27 14.86 20.62
N GLY A 258 -9.25 14.72 21.47
CA GLY A 258 -9.15 15.42 22.76
C GLY A 258 -8.78 16.91 22.65
N GLY A 259 -8.38 17.37 21.46
CA GLY A 259 -8.14 18.79 21.17
C GLY A 259 -9.30 19.49 20.44
N PHE A 260 -10.32 18.74 19.99
CA PHE A 260 -11.37 19.26 19.10
C PHE A 260 -12.73 19.47 19.78
N LEU A 261 -12.93 18.96 21.01
CA LEU A 261 -14.05 19.32 21.88
C LEU A 261 -13.51 19.96 23.16
N GLY A 262 -13.73 21.27 23.31
CA GLY A 262 -12.94 22.13 24.20
C GLY A 262 -13.26 22.10 25.70
N LEU A 263 -12.41 22.86 26.41
CA LEU A 263 -12.50 23.29 27.80
C LEU A 263 -12.50 22.21 28.89
N ALA A 264 -11.34 21.97 29.50
CA ALA A 264 -11.09 22.21 30.93
C ALA A 264 -9.71 21.66 31.32
N GLY A 265 -8.79 22.57 31.65
CA GLY A 265 -7.44 22.25 32.11
C GLY A 265 -6.58 23.50 32.20
N MET A 266 -7.19 24.57 32.72
CA MET A 266 -6.57 25.84 32.99
C MET A 266 -6.07 25.79 34.44
N ASP A 267 -4.82 25.37 34.61
CA ASP A 267 -3.98 25.60 35.80
C ASP A 267 -2.59 25.92 35.23
N SER A 268 -2.29 27.20 34.99
CA SER A 268 -1.65 28.14 35.92
C SER A 268 -0.17 28.30 35.56
N ASP A 269 0.08 29.09 34.52
CA ASP A 269 1.35 29.81 34.32
C ASP A 269 1.06 31.03 33.44
N SER A 270 0.40 32.02 34.04
CA SER A 270 -0.07 33.24 33.39
C SER A 270 0.68 34.50 33.86
N ASP A 271 1.99 34.41 34.05
CA ASP A 271 2.81 35.58 34.42
C ASP A 271 3.67 36.13 33.27
N ASP A 272 3.87 35.42 32.16
CA ASP A 272 4.84 35.85 31.14
C ASP A 272 4.25 36.63 29.94
N PHE A 273 2.94 36.51 29.69
CA PHE A 273 2.32 37.09 28.48
C PHE A 273 1.84 38.55 28.64
N THR A 274 1.63 39.02 29.88
CA THR A 274 1.17 40.41 30.14
C THR A 274 2.30 41.44 30.15
N GLU A 275 3.57 41.01 30.21
CA GLU A 275 4.72 41.91 30.18
C GLU A 275 5.12 42.31 28.74
N SER A 276 5.00 41.39 27.78
CA SER A 276 5.37 41.64 26.38
C SER A 276 4.40 42.60 25.67
N THR A 277 3.13 42.57 26.04
CA THR A 277 2.10 43.48 25.50
C THR A 277 2.19 44.89 26.08
N LYS A 278 2.67 45.06 27.32
CA LYS A 278 2.95 46.39 27.91
C LYS A 278 4.20 47.07 27.35
N LYS A 279 5.20 46.32 26.88
CA LYS A 279 6.42 46.87 26.25
C LYS A 279 6.19 47.40 24.83
N LEU A 280 5.19 46.88 24.11
CA LEU A 280 4.87 47.32 22.74
C LEU A 280 4.02 48.61 22.67
N LEU A 281 3.34 49.00 23.74
CA LEU A 281 2.49 50.21 23.79
C LEU A 281 3.18 51.47 24.36
N LYS A 282 4.46 51.39 24.75
CA LYS A 282 5.22 52.53 25.33
C LYS A 282 6.21 53.22 24.39
N LYS A 283 6.36 52.79 23.13
CA LYS A 283 7.19 53.48 22.12
C LYS A 283 6.31 54.17 21.07
N GLY A 284 5.68 55.26 21.48
CA GLY A 284 5.24 56.32 20.56
C GLY A 284 6.41 57.29 20.25
N PRO A 285 6.44 57.91 19.06
CA PRO A 285 7.57 58.70 18.58
C PRO A 285 7.74 60.00 19.39
N LYS A 286 8.99 60.35 19.70
CA LYS A 286 9.37 61.69 20.13
C LYS A 286 9.38 62.59 18.88
N ASN A 287 8.69 63.73 18.97
CA ASN A 287 8.95 64.89 18.10
C ASN A 287 10.37 65.40 18.28
#